data_AF-A0A973Y1X8-F1
#
_entry.id   AF-A0A973Y1X8-F1
#
_cell.length_a   1.000
_cell.length_b   1.000
_cell.length_c   1.000
_cell.angle_alpha   90.00
_cell.angle_beta   90.00
_cell.angle_gamma   90.00
#
_symmetry.space_group_name_H-M   'P 1'
#
loop_
_entity.id
_entity.type
_entity.pdbx_description
1 polymer ?
#
loop_
_entity_poly.entity_id
_entity_poly.type
_entity_poly.pdbx_seq_one_letter_code
_entity_poly.pdbx_strand_id
1 'polypeptide(L)'
;MLSEVTATRYVTPLREGGSLPGIVEADDLGTYVMKFTGAGQGRKTLVAEVVCGQLGRRLGLRVPDLVAIQLDPVIGLSEPDQEVQELLKASGGLNLGMDYLPGSLGFDPLAYEVDAREAGRIVWFDALINNVDRSWRNPNMLVWHGDLWLIDHGATMIWHHNWPGAAASADKPYDASDHALARFGPDIAAAAAELAPRVTEELLTEVAADVPDEWLVDEPGFDSTDALRRAYVEALLPRAASIHERITLDAPAKPRQPQPPGWLTEHLTEWPHPAKKSKDTDR
;
A
#
# COMPACT_ATOMS: atom_id res chain seq x y z
N MET A 1 -19.93 2.85 -5.19
CA MET A 1 -19.16 3.80 -6.02
C MET A 1 -18.64 4.91 -5.13
N LEU A 2 -17.47 5.46 -5.44
CA LEU A 2 -16.90 6.61 -4.71
C LEU A 2 -17.82 7.83 -4.86
N SER A 3 -17.92 8.66 -3.83
CA SER A 3 -18.55 9.97 -3.96
C SER A 3 -17.67 10.88 -4.82
N GLU A 4 -18.30 11.65 -5.70
CA GLU A 4 -17.62 12.62 -6.57
C GLU A 4 -17.64 14.01 -5.94
N VAL A 5 -16.48 14.68 -5.98
CA VAL A 5 -16.28 16.05 -5.51
C VAL A 5 -15.39 16.82 -6.50
N THR A 6 -15.42 18.15 -6.43
CA THR A 6 -14.58 19.01 -7.28
C THR A 6 -13.53 19.70 -6.42
N ALA A 7 -12.26 19.59 -6.79
CA ALA A 7 -11.19 20.35 -6.14
C ALA A 7 -11.42 21.85 -6.37
N THR A 8 -11.46 22.62 -5.28
CA THR A 8 -11.63 24.07 -5.32
C THR A 8 -10.33 24.81 -5.05
N ARG A 9 -9.42 24.20 -4.29
CA ARG A 9 -8.13 24.81 -3.95
C ARG A 9 -7.05 23.75 -3.71
N TYR A 10 -5.88 23.97 -4.31
CA TYR A 10 -4.65 23.28 -3.91
C TYR A 10 -4.02 24.01 -2.72
N VAL A 11 -3.78 23.29 -1.62
CA VAL A 11 -3.33 23.88 -0.35
C VAL A 11 -1.82 23.77 -0.21
N THR A 12 -1.28 22.56 -0.26
CA THR A 12 0.16 22.33 -0.07
C THR A 12 0.59 20.94 -0.54
N PRO A 13 1.81 20.77 -1.09
CA PRO A 13 2.37 19.46 -1.36
C PRO A 13 2.75 18.72 -0.07
N LEU A 14 2.45 17.42 -0.03
CA LEU A 14 3.02 16.48 0.92
C LEU A 14 4.27 15.86 0.30
N ARG A 15 5.44 16.23 0.83
CA ARG A 15 6.75 15.76 0.33
C ARG A 15 7.09 14.39 0.93
N GLU A 16 6.21 13.43 0.73
CA GLU A 16 6.40 12.03 1.13
C GLU A 16 6.63 11.18 -0.13
N GLY A 17 7.83 10.60 -0.24
CA GLY A 17 8.18 9.70 -1.35
C GLY A 17 8.21 10.37 -2.73
N GLY A 18 8.10 9.53 -3.78
CA GLY A 18 8.22 9.95 -5.18
C GLY A 18 6.91 10.32 -5.88
N SER A 19 5.77 10.30 -5.19
CA SER A 19 4.44 10.54 -5.78
C SER A 19 3.89 11.95 -5.58
N LEU A 20 4.52 12.75 -4.71
CA LEU A 20 4.16 14.13 -4.39
C LEU A 20 2.63 14.34 -4.24
N PRO A 21 1.94 13.61 -3.35
CA PRO A 21 0.53 13.87 -3.08
C PRO A 21 0.34 15.30 -2.53
N GLY A 22 -0.88 15.82 -2.59
CA GLY A 22 -1.15 17.20 -2.16
C GLY A 22 -2.44 17.33 -1.37
N ILE A 23 -2.45 18.25 -0.40
CA ILE A 23 -3.67 18.61 0.31
C ILE A 23 -4.50 19.52 -0.58
N VAL A 24 -5.77 19.18 -0.77
CA VAL A 24 -6.75 19.97 -1.53
C VAL A 24 -8.04 20.16 -0.73
N GLU A 25 -8.69 21.30 -0.94
CA GLU A 25 -10.06 21.53 -0.49
C GLU A 25 -11.02 21.26 -1.66
N ALA A 26 -12.21 20.75 -1.36
CA ALA A 26 -13.23 20.46 -2.35
C ALA A 26 -14.55 21.23 -2.11
N ASP A 27 -15.48 21.12 -3.06
CA ASP A 27 -16.76 21.82 -3.08
C ASP A 27 -17.76 21.33 -2.02
N ASP A 28 -17.54 20.16 -1.46
CA ASP A 28 -18.27 19.58 -0.32
C ASP A 28 -17.79 20.10 1.04
N LEU A 29 -16.86 21.06 1.07
CA LEU A 29 -16.19 21.60 2.25
C LEU A 29 -15.22 20.61 2.93
N GLY A 30 -14.92 19.48 2.28
CA GLY A 30 -13.94 18.50 2.73
C GLY A 30 -12.50 18.91 2.40
N THR A 31 -11.55 18.29 3.11
CA THR A 31 -10.11 18.41 2.84
C THR A 31 -9.55 17.02 2.57
N TYR A 32 -8.81 16.88 1.47
CA TYR A 32 -8.37 15.58 0.98
C TYR A 32 -6.87 15.57 0.72
N VAL A 33 -6.23 14.45 1.01
CA VAL A 33 -4.95 14.08 0.42
C VAL A 33 -5.22 13.52 -0.97
N MET A 34 -4.86 14.30 -1.99
CA MET A 34 -5.08 13.96 -3.38
C MET A 34 -3.89 13.19 -3.94
N LYS A 35 -4.17 12.03 -4.55
CA LYS A 35 -3.23 11.25 -5.35
C LYS A 35 -3.51 11.51 -6.83
N PHE A 36 -2.48 12.00 -7.51
CA PHE A 36 -2.57 12.52 -8.87
C PHE A 36 -2.46 11.41 -9.92
N THR A 37 -3.35 11.43 -10.92
CA THR A 37 -3.29 10.52 -12.08
C THR A 37 -2.06 10.76 -12.96
N GLY A 38 -1.58 12.00 -13.03
CA GLY A 38 -0.36 12.37 -13.75
C GLY A 38 0.95 12.00 -13.04
N ALA A 39 0.89 11.44 -11.82
CA ALA A 39 2.08 11.00 -11.10
C ALA A 39 2.74 9.79 -11.78
N GLY A 40 4.07 9.69 -11.69
CA GLY A 40 4.86 8.65 -12.38
C GLY A 40 4.58 7.21 -11.97
N GLN A 41 3.85 6.99 -10.86
CA GLN A 41 3.41 5.67 -10.41
C GLN A 41 2.29 5.08 -11.28
N GLY A 42 1.52 5.94 -11.96
CA GLY A 42 0.47 5.56 -12.91
C GLY A 42 -0.84 5.10 -12.27
N ARG A 43 -1.87 4.94 -13.11
CA ARG A 43 -3.26 4.65 -12.71
C ARG A 43 -3.42 3.38 -11.86
N LYS A 44 -2.58 2.35 -12.05
CA LYS A 44 -2.66 1.09 -11.30
C LYS A 44 -2.48 1.29 -9.80
N THR A 45 -1.67 2.26 -9.38
CA THR A 45 -1.52 2.62 -7.97
C THR A 45 -2.82 3.19 -7.40
N LEU A 46 -3.56 3.98 -8.18
CA LEU A 46 -4.88 4.50 -7.76
C LEU A 46 -5.93 3.37 -7.71
N VAL A 47 -5.89 2.45 -8.67
CA VAL A 47 -6.74 1.24 -8.66
C VAL A 47 -6.46 0.42 -7.40
N ALA A 48 -5.19 0.19 -7.06
CA ALA A 48 -4.82 -0.53 -5.85
C ALA A 48 -5.29 0.19 -4.58
N GLU A 49 -5.15 1.51 -4.51
CA GLU A 49 -5.64 2.30 -3.39
C GLU A 49 -7.15 2.14 -3.18
N VAL A 50 -7.94 2.20 -4.25
CA VAL A 50 -9.40 2.04 -4.17
C VAL A 50 -9.78 0.62 -3.77
N VAL A 51 -9.26 -0.40 -4.46
CA VAL A 51 -9.61 -1.80 -4.19
C VAL A 51 -9.23 -2.18 -2.76
N CYS A 52 -7.99 -1.91 -2.35
CA CYS A 52 -7.52 -2.28 -1.03
C CYS A 52 -8.15 -1.39 0.05
N GLY A 53 -8.21 -0.08 -0.14
CA GLY A 53 -8.81 0.83 0.83
C GLY A 53 -10.28 0.49 1.11
N GLN A 54 -11.08 0.29 0.06
CA GLN A 54 -12.49 -0.09 0.24
C GLN A 54 -12.64 -1.49 0.85
N LEU A 55 -11.84 -2.47 0.43
CA LEU A 55 -11.85 -3.79 1.07
C LEU A 55 -11.53 -3.71 2.56
N GLY A 56 -10.50 -2.96 2.94
CA GLY A 56 -10.12 -2.73 4.34
C GLY A 56 -11.27 -2.14 5.16
N ARG A 57 -11.93 -1.09 4.63
CA ARG A 57 -13.10 -0.46 5.28
C ARG A 57 -14.24 -1.44 5.48
N ARG A 58 -14.59 -2.24 4.46
CA ARG A 58 -15.68 -3.24 4.54
C ARG A 58 -15.37 -4.39 5.49
N LEU A 59 -14.09 -4.67 5.73
CA LEU A 59 -13.61 -5.61 6.75
C LEU A 59 -13.55 -4.97 8.16
N GLY A 60 -13.85 -3.68 8.29
CA GLY A 60 -13.85 -2.94 9.54
C GLY A 60 -12.46 -2.54 10.01
N LEU A 61 -11.51 -2.39 9.10
CA LEU A 61 -10.24 -1.71 9.35
C LEU A 61 -10.43 -0.20 9.15
N ARG A 62 -9.67 0.59 9.90
CA ARG A 62 -9.73 2.05 9.81
C ARG A 62 -8.85 2.50 8.65
N VAL A 63 -9.49 2.84 7.55
CA VAL A 63 -8.86 3.48 6.37
C VAL A 63 -9.65 4.77 6.14
N PRO A 64 -9.00 5.92 5.86
CA PRO A 64 -9.74 7.15 5.57
C PRO A 64 -10.70 6.97 4.38
N ASP A 65 -11.74 7.79 4.34
CA ASP A 65 -12.71 7.75 3.24
C ASP A 65 -12.05 8.10 1.90
N LEU A 66 -12.52 7.46 0.83
CA LEU A 66 -12.01 7.69 -0.52
C LEU A 66 -13.08 8.36 -1.38
N VAL A 67 -12.67 9.35 -2.15
CA VAL A 67 -13.53 10.11 -3.06
C VAL A 67 -12.91 10.18 -4.46
N ALA A 68 -13.76 10.27 -5.46
CA ALA A 68 -13.40 10.66 -6.82
C ALA A 68 -13.32 12.20 -6.87
N ILE A 69 -12.15 12.76 -7.14
CA ILE A 69 -11.94 14.22 -7.12
C ILE A 69 -11.59 14.76 -8.49
N GLN A 70 -12.42 15.66 -9.01
CA GLN A 70 -12.19 16.35 -10.28
C GLN A 70 -11.24 17.53 -10.09
N LEU A 71 -10.16 17.59 -10.87
CA LEU A 71 -9.18 18.66 -10.87
C LEU A 71 -9.29 19.49 -12.14
N ASP A 72 -9.50 20.80 -11.98
CA ASP A 72 -9.26 21.76 -13.07
C ASP A 72 -7.77 22.15 -13.08
N PRO A 73 -7.02 21.90 -14.18
CA PRO A 73 -5.63 22.31 -14.34
C PRO A 73 -5.36 23.79 -14.07
N VAL A 74 -6.37 24.65 -14.14
CA VAL A 74 -6.26 26.09 -13.82
C VAL A 74 -5.71 26.31 -12.41
N ILE A 75 -5.98 25.39 -11.47
CA ILE A 75 -5.51 25.45 -10.08
C ILE A 75 -3.97 25.43 -10.02
N GLY A 76 -3.31 24.75 -10.95
CA GLY A 76 -1.86 24.69 -11.01
C GLY A 76 -1.17 25.96 -11.52
N LEU A 77 -1.89 26.90 -12.14
CA LEU A 77 -1.26 28.07 -12.78
C LEU A 77 -0.56 29.00 -11.79
N SER A 78 -1.04 29.06 -10.54
CA SER A 78 -0.45 29.88 -9.48
C SER A 78 0.59 29.15 -8.63
N GLU A 79 0.84 27.85 -8.88
CA GLU A 79 1.83 27.08 -8.12
C GLU A 79 3.25 27.51 -8.51
N PRO A 80 4.07 28.01 -7.56
CA PRO A 80 5.44 28.43 -7.84
C PRO A 80 6.42 27.27 -8.05
N ASP A 81 6.17 26.10 -7.48
CA ASP A 81 7.02 24.91 -7.67
C ASP A 81 6.73 24.29 -9.05
N GLN A 82 7.73 24.32 -9.94
CA GLN A 82 7.57 23.88 -11.32
C GLN A 82 7.18 22.40 -11.44
N GLU A 83 7.72 21.55 -10.56
CA GLU A 83 7.43 20.11 -10.57
C GLU A 83 5.97 19.85 -10.17
N VAL A 84 5.50 20.54 -9.14
CA VAL A 84 4.10 20.47 -8.69
C VAL A 84 3.16 21.07 -9.74
N GLN A 85 3.53 22.19 -10.36
CA GLN A 85 2.75 22.81 -11.42
C GLN A 85 2.59 21.87 -12.63
N GLU A 86 3.66 21.20 -13.05
CA GLU A 86 3.62 20.22 -14.14
C GLU A 86 2.74 19.03 -13.78
N LEU A 87 2.85 18.52 -12.55
CA LEU A 87 1.99 17.46 -12.03
C LEU A 87 0.50 17.83 -12.04
N LEU A 88 0.14 19.02 -11.56
CA LEU A 88 -1.24 19.51 -11.55
C LEU A 88 -1.79 19.65 -12.97
N LYS A 89 -0.99 20.17 -13.91
CA LYS A 89 -1.37 20.29 -15.32
C LYS A 89 -1.58 18.92 -15.97
N ALA A 90 -0.72 17.95 -15.68
CA ALA A 90 -0.80 16.59 -16.20
C ALA A 90 -1.96 15.79 -15.59
N SER A 91 -2.51 16.22 -14.46
CA SER A 91 -3.53 15.50 -13.69
C SER A 91 -4.92 16.11 -13.83
N GLY A 92 -5.18 16.91 -14.87
CA GLY A 92 -6.52 17.44 -15.13
C GLY A 92 -7.57 16.34 -15.31
N GLY A 93 -8.75 16.53 -14.72
CA GLY A 93 -9.83 15.54 -14.72
C GLY A 93 -9.85 14.71 -13.43
N LEU A 94 -10.19 13.43 -13.56
CA LEU A 94 -10.50 12.57 -12.42
C LEU A 94 -9.26 12.07 -11.69
N ASN A 95 -9.22 12.24 -10.39
CA ASN A 95 -8.16 11.78 -9.49
C ASN A 95 -8.73 11.10 -8.24
N LEU A 96 -7.86 10.60 -7.37
CA LEU A 96 -8.26 10.01 -6.10
C LEU A 96 -8.04 10.99 -4.95
N GLY A 97 -9.08 11.24 -4.16
CA GLY A 97 -8.99 11.92 -2.88
C GLY A 97 -9.09 10.90 -1.75
N MET A 98 -8.23 11.03 -0.75
CA MET A 98 -8.33 10.33 0.54
C MET A 98 -8.61 11.37 1.61
N ASP A 99 -9.57 11.13 2.50
CA ASP A 99 -9.91 12.06 3.57
C ASP A 99 -8.66 12.42 4.37
N TYR A 100 -8.41 13.73 4.50
CA TYR A 100 -7.32 14.20 5.33
C TYR A 100 -7.74 14.07 6.79
N LEU A 101 -6.85 13.59 7.65
CA LEU A 101 -7.13 13.43 9.08
C LEU A 101 -6.39 14.52 9.90
N PRO A 102 -7.00 15.70 10.16
CA PRO A 102 -6.33 16.77 10.88
C PRO A 102 -5.83 16.32 12.25
N GLY A 103 -4.55 16.62 12.52
CA GLY A 103 -3.91 16.30 13.79
C GLY A 103 -3.51 14.83 13.94
N SER A 104 -3.61 14.01 12.90
CA SER A 104 -3.04 12.67 12.91
C SER A 104 -1.51 12.71 13.01
N LEU A 105 -0.93 11.71 13.65
CA LEU A 105 0.52 11.52 13.76
C LEU A 105 0.95 10.28 12.98
N GLY A 106 2.15 10.27 12.42
CA GLY A 106 2.74 9.05 11.89
C GLY A 106 2.89 7.99 12.99
N PHE A 107 2.51 6.75 12.68
CA PHE A 107 2.73 5.64 13.60
C PHE A 107 4.22 5.28 13.65
N ASP A 108 4.75 5.13 14.86
CA ASP A 108 6.09 4.59 15.12
C ASP A 108 5.96 3.34 16.01
N PRO A 109 6.39 2.14 15.53
CA PRO A 109 6.28 0.91 16.30
C PRO A 109 7.15 0.90 17.57
N LEU A 110 8.02 1.88 17.79
CA LEU A 110 8.79 2.07 19.03
C LEU A 110 8.08 3.00 20.03
N ALA A 111 7.15 3.83 19.57
CA ALA A 111 6.49 4.85 20.39
C ALA A 111 5.06 4.46 20.79
N TYR A 112 4.41 3.59 20.03
CA TYR A 112 3.02 3.17 20.24
C TYR A 112 2.91 1.67 20.51
N GLU A 113 1.94 1.30 21.34
CA GLU A 113 1.55 -0.09 21.60
C GLU A 113 0.33 -0.45 20.75
N VAL A 114 0.30 -1.69 20.26
CA VAL A 114 -0.82 -2.24 19.48
C VAL A 114 -1.13 -3.61 20.06
N ASP A 115 -2.42 -3.91 20.26
CA ASP A 115 -2.81 -5.22 20.74
C ASP A 115 -2.63 -6.31 19.67
N ALA A 116 -2.35 -7.54 20.12
CA ALA A 116 -2.10 -8.67 19.24
C ALA A 116 -3.25 -8.95 18.24
N ARG A 117 -4.49 -8.61 18.60
CA ARG A 117 -5.66 -8.85 17.76
C ARG A 117 -5.80 -7.81 16.67
N GLU A 118 -5.60 -6.53 16.97
CA GLU A 118 -5.51 -5.46 15.97
C GLU A 118 -4.32 -5.68 15.03
N ALA A 119 -3.14 -6.00 15.57
CA ALA A 119 -1.97 -6.35 14.77
C ALA A 119 -2.24 -7.56 13.86
N GLY A 120 -2.89 -8.60 14.37
CA GLY A 120 -3.31 -9.78 13.59
C GLY A 120 -4.21 -9.43 12.41
N ARG A 121 -5.22 -8.58 12.63
CA ARG A 121 -6.16 -8.15 11.58
C ARG A 121 -5.44 -7.39 10.46
N ILE A 122 -4.51 -6.49 10.81
CA ILE A 122 -3.77 -5.68 9.83
C ILE A 122 -2.76 -6.53 9.06
N VAL A 123 -1.96 -7.36 9.74
CA VAL A 123 -0.97 -8.23 9.07
C VAL A 123 -1.66 -9.24 8.14
N TRP A 124 -2.78 -9.83 8.58
CA TRP A 124 -3.57 -10.73 7.74
C TRP A 124 -4.10 -10.01 6.49
N PHE A 125 -4.60 -8.79 6.65
CA PHE A 125 -5.13 -7.99 5.55
C PHE A 125 -4.03 -7.60 4.55
N ASP A 126 -2.88 -7.15 5.04
CA ASP A 126 -1.72 -6.85 4.20
C ASP A 126 -1.21 -8.09 3.45
N ALA A 127 -1.25 -9.26 4.09
CA ALA A 127 -0.95 -10.51 3.41
C ALA A 127 -1.95 -10.83 2.29
N LEU A 128 -3.26 -10.65 2.53
CA LEU A 128 -4.31 -10.82 1.53
C LEU A 128 -4.06 -9.95 0.30
N ILE A 129 -3.84 -8.65 0.48
CA ILE A 129 -3.63 -7.72 -0.64
C ILE A 129 -2.19 -7.69 -1.17
N ASN A 130 -1.30 -8.50 -0.60
CA ASN A 130 0.13 -8.53 -0.91
C ASN A 130 0.80 -7.15 -0.74
N ASN A 131 0.59 -6.49 0.40
CA ASN A 131 1.22 -5.23 0.76
C ASN A 131 2.67 -5.44 1.22
N VAL A 132 3.64 -5.06 0.41
CA VAL A 132 5.07 -5.20 0.76
C VAL A 132 5.69 -3.92 1.31
N ASP A 133 4.94 -2.82 1.35
CA ASP A 133 5.48 -1.50 1.69
C ASP A 133 5.22 -1.10 3.15
N ARG A 134 4.44 -1.90 3.90
CA ARG A 134 4.17 -1.67 5.33
C ARG A 134 5.29 -2.21 6.23
N SER A 135 6.43 -1.53 6.23
CA SER A 135 7.60 -1.92 7.05
C SER A 135 7.73 -1.07 8.31
N TRP A 136 8.54 -1.50 9.27
CA TRP A 136 8.85 -0.66 10.45
C TRP A 136 9.55 0.66 10.10
N ARG A 137 10.17 0.78 8.92
CA ARG A 137 10.80 2.02 8.42
C ARG A 137 9.82 2.94 7.74
N ASN A 138 8.82 2.36 7.07
CA ASN A 138 7.75 3.06 6.39
C ASN A 138 6.40 2.44 6.78
N PRO A 139 5.85 2.77 7.96
CA PRO A 139 4.66 2.07 8.44
C PRO A 139 3.39 2.38 7.65
N ASN A 140 3.34 3.46 6.86
CA ASN A 140 2.15 3.91 6.12
C ASN A 140 0.87 3.84 6.98
N MET A 141 0.99 4.21 8.26
CA MET A 141 -0.09 4.21 9.24
C MET A 141 -0.06 5.51 10.02
N LEU A 142 -1.26 5.93 10.43
CA LEU A 142 -1.47 7.12 11.24
C LEU A 142 -2.07 6.73 12.57
N VAL A 143 -1.78 7.50 13.62
CA VAL A 143 -2.53 7.51 14.86
C VAL A 143 -3.41 8.75 14.86
N TRP A 144 -4.72 8.55 14.91
CA TRP A 144 -5.70 9.63 14.91
C TRP A 144 -6.76 9.38 15.97
N HIS A 145 -6.95 10.36 16.86
CA HIS A 145 -7.78 10.25 18.07
C HIS A 145 -7.47 9.02 18.96
N GLY A 146 -6.23 8.53 18.93
CA GLY A 146 -5.76 7.38 19.70
C GLY A 146 -5.96 6.03 19.01
N ASP A 147 -6.59 6.00 17.84
CA ASP A 147 -6.77 4.79 17.04
C ASP A 147 -5.73 4.70 15.91
N LEU A 148 -5.41 3.48 15.49
CA LEU A 148 -4.53 3.20 14.36
C LEU A 148 -5.31 3.19 13.04
N TRP A 149 -4.82 3.93 12.04
CA TRP A 149 -5.41 4.10 10.71
C TRP A 149 -4.42 3.68 9.63
N LEU A 150 -4.89 2.94 8.63
CA LEU A 150 -4.11 2.47 7.49
C LEU A 150 -4.20 3.48 6.36
N ILE A 151 -3.05 3.86 5.80
CA ILE A 151 -2.95 4.66 4.59
C ILE A 151 -2.04 3.96 3.59
N ASP A 152 -2.02 4.52 2.38
CA ASP A 152 -1.13 4.18 1.27
C ASP A 152 -1.07 2.69 0.90
N HIS A 153 -2.11 2.23 0.21
CA HIS A 153 -2.18 0.91 -0.40
C HIS A 153 -1.72 0.90 -1.87
N GLY A 154 -1.09 1.98 -2.34
CA GLY A 154 -0.68 2.13 -3.74
C GLY A 154 0.39 1.13 -4.20
N ALA A 155 1.17 0.56 -3.25
CA ALA A 155 2.21 -0.44 -3.49
C ALA A 155 1.76 -1.89 -3.17
N THR A 156 0.45 -2.14 -3.24
CA THR A 156 -0.15 -3.47 -3.03
C THR A 156 -0.45 -4.15 -4.37
N MET A 157 -0.87 -5.42 -4.32
CA MET A 157 -1.31 -6.18 -5.50
C MET A 157 -0.31 -6.18 -6.67
N ILE A 158 1.00 -6.21 -6.42
CA ILE A 158 2.07 -6.07 -7.45
C ILE A 158 1.87 -6.99 -8.67
N TRP A 159 1.22 -8.14 -8.49
CA TRP A 159 0.83 -9.06 -9.55
C TRP A 159 -0.06 -8.43 -10.63
N HIS A 160 -0.79 -7.34 -10.38
CA HIS A 160 -1.58 -6.60 -11.38
C HIS A 160 -0.72 -5.87 -12.42
N HIS A 161 0.60 -5.81 -12.23
CA HIS A 161 1.55 -5.38 -13.25
C HIS A 161 1.94 -6.53 -14.21
N ASN A 162 1.55 -7.77 -13.89
CA ASN A 162 1.80 -8.97 -14.69
C ASN A 162 0.61 -9.96 -14.61
N TRP A 163 -0.47 -9.62 -15.30
CA TRP A 163 -1.72 -10.40 -15.32
C TRP A 163 -1.59 -11.90 -15.63
N PRO A 164 -0.73 -12.34 -16.58
CA PRO A 164 -0.51 -13.78 -16.80
C PRO A 164 -0.05 -14.55 -15.56
N GLY A 165 0.60 -13.88 -14.61
CA GLY A 165 1.06 -14.47 -13.35
C GLY A 165 0.13 -14.25 -12.16
N ALA A 166 -1.02 -13.58 -12.34
CA ALA A 166 -1.90 -13.18 -11.23
C ALA A 166 -2.49 -14.38 -10.48
N ALA A 167 -2.97 -15.40 -11.21
CA ALA A 167 -3.53 -16.61 -10.59
C ALA A 167 -2.54 -17.32 -9.67
N ALA A 168 -1.26 -17.41 -10.09
CA ALA A 168 -0.20 -18.00 -9.27
C ALA A 168 0.14 -17.16 -8.03
N SER A 169 -0.30 -15.90 -7.96
CA SER A 169 -0.08 -15.05 -6.80
C SER A 169 -0.92 -15.44 -5.59
N ALA A 170 -2.04 -16.16 -5.78
CA ALA A 170 -2.89 -16.59 -4.67
C ALA A 170 -2.14 -17.51 -3.68
N ASP A 171 -1.27 -18.38 -4.21
CA ASP A 171 -0.52 -19.35 -3.42
C ASP A 171 0.81 -18.82 -2.87
N LYS A 172 1.25 -17.63 -3.31
CA LYS A 172 2.53 -17.07 -2.86
C LYS A 172 2.52 -16.80 -1.35
N PRO A 173 3.57 -17.21 -0.61
CA PRO A 173 3.70 -16.87 0.80
C PRO A 173 3.88 -15.37 0.99
N TYR A 174 3.63 -14.91 2.21
CA TYR A 174 3.80 -13.52 2.61
C TYR A 174 4.78 -13.43 3.77
N ASP A 175 5.91 -12.76 3.55
CA ASP A 175 6.92 -12.53 4.57
C ASP A 175 6.60 -11.24 5.32
N ALA A 176 6.13 -11.38 6.55
CA ALA A 176 5.77 -10.30 7.45
C ALA A 176 6.87 -10.00 8.49
N SER A 177 8.07 -10.52 8.33
CA SER A 177 9.15 -10.34 9.31
C SER A 177 9.63 -8.90 9.46
N ASP A 178 9.60 -8.10 8.39
CA ASP A 178 9.93 -6.67 8.40
C ASP A 178 8.69 -5.78 8.62
N HIS A 179 7.51 -6.39 8.79
CA HIS A 179 6.25 -5.68 8.91
C HIS A 179 6.23 -4.80 10.17
N ALA A 180 5.69 -3.57 10.06
CA ALA A 180 5.65 -2.60 11.15
C ALA A 180 5.05 -3.15 12.45
N LEU A 181 4.09 -4.08 12.32
CA LEU A 181 3.39 -4.70 13.44
C LEU A 181 3.92 -6.08 13.87
N ALA A 182 4.99 -6.60 13.25
CA ALA A 182 5.50 -7.95 13.54
C ALA A 182 5.87 -8.13 15.03
N ARG A 183 6.42 -7.07 15.64
CA ARG A 183 6.86 -7.06 17.04
C ARG A 183 5.73 -7.17 18.08
N PHE A 184 4.48 -6.94 17.70
CA PHE A 184 3.33 -6.92 18.63
C PHE A 184 2.67 -8.30 18.79
N GLY A 185 3.28 -9.36 18.27
CA GLY A 185 2.77 -10.72 18.37
C GLY A 185 1.40 -10.90 17.71
N PRO A 186 1.26 -10.58 16.41
CA PRO A 186 -0.02 -10.58 15.71
C PRO A 186 -0.73 -11.95 15.75
N ASP A 187 -1.98 -11.99 16.19
CA ASP A 187 -2.82 -13.19 16.21
C ASP A 187 -3.46 -13.43 14.84
N ILE A 188 -2.67 -13.99 13.93
CA ILE A 188 -3.05 -14.27 12.54
C ILE A 188 -4.20 -15.29 12.46
N ALA A 189 -4.21 -16.30 13.33
CA ALA A 189 -5.23 -17.34 13.31
C ALA A 189 -6.60 -16.77 13.69
N ALA A 190 -6.68 -15.93 14.73
CA ALA A 190 -7.93 -15.28 15.10
C ALA A 190 -8.39 -14.26 14.06
N ALA A 191 -7.45 -13.56 13.40
CA ALA A 191 -7.77 -12.66 12.29
C ALA A 191 -8.35 -13.41 11.09
N ALA A 192 -7.75 -14.53 10.70
CA ALA A 192 -8.22 -15.35 9.60
C ALA A 192 -9.63 -15.92 9.85
N ALA A 193 -9.87 -16.44 11.06
CA ALA A 193 -11.18 -16.96 11.44
C ALA A 193 -12.29 -15.88 11.40
N GLU A 194 -11.94 -14.62 11.67
CA GLU A 194 -12.88 -13.49 11.66
C GLU A 194 -13.09 -12.91 10.25
N LEU A 195 -12.00 -12.66 9.51
CA LEU A 195 -12.01 -11.84 8.30
C LEU A 195 -12.16 -12.67 7.02
N ALA A 196 -11.55 -13.86 6.94
CA ALA A 196 -11.58 -14.67 5.71
C ALA A 196 -13.01 -15.01 5.26
N PRO A 197 -13.96 -15.42 6.13
CA PRO A 197 -15.34 -15.70 5.72
C PRO A 197 -16.11 -14.47 5.22
N ARG A 198 -15.62 -13.26 5.51
CA ARG A 198 -16.24 -12.00 5.07
C ARG A 198 -15.78 -11.58 3.68
N VAL A 199 -14.67 -12.13 3.18
CA VAL A 199 -14.18 -11.87 1.81
C VAL A 199 -14.91 -12.79 0.85
N THR A 200 -16.07 -12.35 0.37
CA THR A 200 -16.88 -13.07 -0.62
C THR A 200 -16.70 -12.52 -2.03
N GLU A 201 -17.16 -13.26 -3.04
CA GLU A 201 -17.17 -12.80 -4.43
C GLU A 201 -18.01 -11.51 -4.59
N GLU A 202 -19.13 -11.43 -3.88
CA GLU A 202 -20.00 -10.24 -3.87
C GLU A 202 -19.27 -9.03 -3.31
N LEU A 203 -18.62 -9.17 -2.14
CA LEU A 203 -17.86 -8.08 -1.53
C LEU A 203 -16.74 -7.58 -2.47
N LEU A 204 -15.97 -8.50 -3.05
CA LEU A 204 -14.89 -8.14 -3.95
C LEU A 204 -15.39 -7.49 -5.23
N THR A 205 -16.54 -7.93 -5.74
CA THR A 205 -17.19 -7.33 -6.91
C THR A 205 -17.68 -5.91 -6.60
N GLU A 206 -18.28 -5.67 -5.43
CA GLU A 206 -18.67 -4.34 -4.99
C GLU A 206 -17.47 -3.39 -4.86
N VAL A 207 -16.39 -3.86 -4.24
CA VAL A 207 -15.14 -3.10 -4.10
C VAL A 207 -14.50 -2.81 -5.46
N ALA A 208 -14.44 -3.82 -6.35
CA ALA A 208 -13.88 -3.63 -7.69
C ALA A 208 -14.73 -2.65 -8.51
N ALA A 209 -16.05 -2.58 -8.29
CA ALA A 209 -16.94 -1.61 -8.94
C ALA A 209 -16.74 -0.16 -8.46
N ASP A 210 -16.08 0.07 -7.32
CA ASP A 210 -15.76 1.43 -6.85
C ASP A 210 -14.67 2.11 -7.68
N VAL A 211 -13.85 1.35 -8.42
CA VAL A 211 -12.79 1.92 -9.27
C VAL A 211 -13.40 2.58 -10.51
N PRO A 212 -13.09 3.85 -10.82
CA PRO A 212 -13.59 4.50 -12.04
C PRO A 212 -13.18 3.79 -13.35
N ASP A 213 -14.08 3.77 -14.33
CA ASP A 213 -13.81 3.16 -15.65
C ASP A 213 -12.61 3.81 -16.36
N GLU A 214 -12.45 5.13 -16.25
CA GLU A 214 -11.35 5.89 -16.86
C GLU A 214 -9.96 5.38 -16.44
N TRP A 215 -9.85 4.76 -15.27
CA TRP A 215 -8.59 4.19 -14.79
C TRP A 215 -8.33 2.76 -15.28
N LEU A 216 -9.34 2.13 -15.89
CA LEU A 216 -9.32 0.73 -16.31
C LEU A 216 -9.32 0.55 -17.83
N VAL A 217 -9.71 1.56 -18.61
CA VAL A 217 -9.72 1.50 -20.08
C VAL A 217 -8.35 1.13 -20.66
N ASP A 218 -8.31 0.46 -21.79
CA ASP A 218 -7.07 0.13 -22.53
C ASP A 218 -6.02 -0.67 -21.72
N GLU A 219 -6.41 -1.37 -20.65
CA GLU A 219 -5.50 -2.27 -19.94
C GLU A 219 -5.12 -3.47 -20.83
N PRO A 220 -3.83 -3.70 -21.11
CA PRO A 220 -3.42 -4.79 -21.97
C PRO A 220 -3.84 -6.17 -21.43
N GLY A 221 -4.46 -6.97 -22.28
CA GLY A 221 -4.92 -8.32 -21.94
C GLY A 221 -6.38 -8.40 -21.51
N PHE A 222 -7.13 -7.30 -21.54
CA PHE A 222 -8.56 -7.27 -21.22
C PHE A 222 -9.36 -6.58 -22.31
N ASP A 223 -10.51 -7.17 -22.64
CA ASP A 223 -11.43 -6.64 -23.66
C ASP A 223 -12.42 -5.60 -23.09
N SER A 224 -12.54 -5.49 -21.77
CA SER A 224 -13.42 -4.53 -21.09
C SER A 224 -12.98 -4.22 -19.66
N THR A 225 -13.47 -3.10 -19.11
CA THR A 225 -13.27 -2.73 -17.70
C THR A 225 -13.89 -3.78 -16.76
N ASP A 226 -15.05 -4.35 -17.13
CA ASP A 226 -15.69 -5.44 -16.38
C ASP A 226 -14.83 -6.71 -16.31
N ALA A 227 -14.18 -7.09 -17.42
CA ALA A 227 -13.28 -8.24 -17.44
C ALA A 227 -12.08 -8.01 -16.51
N LEU A 228 -11.55 -6.79 -16.50
CA LEU A 228 -10.47 -6.40 -15.61
C LEU A 228 -10.89 -6.39 -14.14
N ARG A 229 -12.09 -5.86 -13.82
CA ARG A 229 -12.65 -5.92 -12.46
C ARG A 229 -12.76 -7.36 -11.96
N ARG A 230 -13.28 -8.26 -12.80
CA ARG A 230 -13.38 -9.68 -12.48
C ARG A 230 -12.02 -10.31 -12.20
N ALA A 231 -10.97 -9.91 -12.92
CA ALA A 231 -9.63 -10.43 -12.69
C ALA A 231 -9.07 -10.07 -11.30
N TYR A 232 -9.40 -8.89 -10.74
CA TYR A 232 -9.08 -8.58 -9.35
C TYR A 232 -9.80 -9.50 -8.36
N VAL A 233 -11.09 -9.78 -8.61
CA VAL A 233 -11.90 -10.71 -7.80
C VAL A 233 -11.29 -12.12 -7.82
N GLU A 234 -10.99 -12.64 -9.02
CA GLU A 234 -10.41 -13.97 -9.24
C GLU A 234 -9.02 -14.13 -8.58
N ALA A 235 -8.24 -13.05 -8.49
CA ALA A 235 -6.94 -13.07 -7.83
C ALA A 235 -7.03 -13.02 -6.28
N LEU A 236 -7.94 -12.22 -5.73
CA LEU A 236 -8.05 -11.99 -4.29
C LEU A 236 -8.85 -13.07 -3.55
N LEU A 237 -9.94 -13.57 -4.16
CA LEU A 237 -10.85 -14.52 -3.53
C LEU A 237 -10.18 -15.81 -3.04
N PRO A 238 -9.44 -16.58 -3.88
CA PRO A 238 -8.77 -17.79 -3.42
C PRO A 238 -7.67 -17.53 -2.38
N ARG A 239 -7.05 -16.34 -2.44
CA ARG A 239 -5.99 -15.94 -1.51
C ARG A 239 -6.54 -15.72 -0.10
N ALA A 240 -7.71 -15.08 0.04
CA ALA A 240 -8.33 -14.81 1.33
C ALA A 240 -8.56 -16.08 2.18
N ALA A 241 -8.96 -17.17 1.52
CA ALA A 241 -9.25 -18.43 2.20
C ALA A 241 -8.03 -19.08 2.86
N SER A 242 -6.83 -18.87 2.33
CA SER A 242 -5.66 -19.71 2.67
C SER A 242 -4.38 -18.95 2.98
N ILE A 243 -4.32 -17.63 2.76
CA ILE A 243 -3.08 -16.87 2.94
C ILE A 243 -2.52 -16.94 4.37
N HIS A 244 -3.40 -17.03 5.37
CA HIS A 244 -3.01 -17.10 6.77
C HIS A 244 -2.12 -18.31 7.12
N GLU A 245 -2.18 -19.38 6.32
CA GLU A 245 -1.33 -20.57 6.48
C GLU A 245 0.10 -20.35 6.00
N ARG A 246 0.34 -19.27 5.24
CA ARG A 246 1.60 -18.97 4.54
C ARG A 246 2.16 -17.59 4.89
N ILE A 247 1.78 -17.05 6.05
CA ILE A 247 2.38 -15.85 6.63
C ILE A 247 3.56 -16.26 7.51
N THR A 248 4.73 -15.66 7.28
CA THR A 248 5.92 -15.85 8.13
C THR A 248 6.23 -14.59 8.89
N LEU A 249 6.42 -14.68 10.21
CA LEU A 249 6.80 -13.56 11.08
C LEU A 249 8.26 -13.66 11.55
N ASP A 250 8.87 -14.83 11.42
CA ASP A 250 10.26 -15.05 11.79
C ASP A 250 11.20 -14.36 10.80
N ALA A 251 12.33 -13.88 11.29
CA ALA A 251 13.38 -13.31 10.45
C ALA A 251 13.67 -14.26 9.27
N PRO A 252 13.82 -13.75 8.03
CA PRO A 252 14.13 -14.58 6.88
C PRO A 252 15.38 -15.39 7.20
N ALA A 253 15.48 -16.63 6.68
CA ALA A 253 16.72 -17.40 6.76
C ALA A 253 17.88 -16.48 6.36
N LYS A 254 18.91 -16.38 7.23
CA LYS A 254 20.02 -15.41 7.13
C LYS A 254 20.33 -15.08 5.67
N PRO A 255 20.29 -13.79 5.25
CA PRO A 255 20.58 -13.43 3.88
C PRO A 255 21.89 -14.08 3.47
N ARG A 256 21.85 -14.84 2.38
CA ARG A 256 23.04 -15.47 1.82
C ARG A 256 24.07 -14.36 1.67
N GLN A 257 25.24 -14.50 2.30
CA GLN A 257 26.28 -13.47 2.25
C GLN A 257 26.43 -13.02 0.79
N PRO A 258 26.43 -11.70 0.52
CA PRO A 258 26.68 -11.20 -0.82
C PRO A 258 27.94 -11.89 -1.33
N GLN A 259 27.83 -12.67 -2.39
CA GLN A 259 29.00 -13.19 -3.08
C GLN A 259 29.39 -12.09 -4.07
N PRO A 260 30.43 -11.30 -3.76
CA PRO A 260 30.86 -10.29 -4.70
C PRO A 260 31.31 -10.99 -5.98
N PRO A 261 31.06 -10.40 -7.16
CA PRO A 261 31.59 -10.96 -8.39
C PRO A 261 33.12 -11.04 -8.31
N GLY A 262 33.72 -12.08 -8.89
CA GLY A 262 35.13 -12.47 -8.65
C GLY A 262 36.15 -11.33 -8.81
N TRP A 263 35.89 -10.39 -9.73
CA TRP A 263 36.72 -9.21 -9.98
C TRP A 263 36.80 -8.23 -8.78
N LEU A 264 35.82 -8.23 -7.87
CA LEU A 264 35.84 -7.44 -6.65
C LEU A 264 36.66 -8.12 -5.53
N THR A 265 36.75 -9.45 -5.53
CA THR A 265 37.55 -10.22 -4.56
C THR A 265 38.99 -10.44 -4.99
N GLU A 266 39.31 -10.34 -6.27
CA GLU A 266 40.66 -10.52 -6.82
C GLU A 266 41.58 -9.30 -6.62
N HIS A 267 41.03 -8.14 -6.25
CA HIS A 267 41.79 -6.89 -6.08
C HIS A 267 41.78 -6.32 -4.65
N LEU A 268 41.25 -7.05 -3.67
CA LEU A 268 41.36 -6.65 -2.27
C LEU A 268 42.72 -7.08 -1.72
N THR A 269 43.61 -6.11 -1.51
CA THR A 269 44.79 -6.29 -0.65
C THR A 269 44.34 -6.65 0.77
N GLU A 270 45.12 -7.50 1.45
CA GLU A 270 44.84 -7.89 2.84
C GLU A 270 44.59 -6.65 3.71
N TRP A 271 43.45 -6.64 4.41
CA TRP A 271 43.04 -5.54 5.27
C TRP A 271 44.10 -5.34 6.38
N PRO A 272 44.61 -4.13 6.62
CA PRO A 272 45.74 -3.89 7.53
C PRO A 272 45.48 -4.23 9.02
N HIS A 273 44.23 -4.50 9.38
CA HIS A 273 43.84 -4.89 10.74
C HIS A 273 42.86 -6.07 10.69
N PRO A 274 43.33 -7.32 10.60
CA PRO A 274 42.46 -8.46 10.81
C PRO A 274 41.95 -8.41 12.26
N ALA A 275 40.63 -8.38 12.43
CA ALA A 275 40.02 -8.55 13.73
C ALA A 275 40.51 -9.87 14.34
N LYS A 276 41.21 -9.79 15.48
CA LYS A 276 41.67 -10.98 16.21
C LYS A 276 40.45 -11.85 16.52
N LYS A 277 40.38 -13.04 15.92
CA LYS A 277 39.52 -14.11 16.41
C LYS A 277 39.90 -14.38 17.85
N SER A 278 38.97 -14.12 18.77
CA SER A 278 39.00 -14.64 20.13
C SER A 278 39.23 -16.15 20.07
N LYS A 279 40.44 -16.58 20.44
CA LYS A 279 40.69 -17.96 20.86
C LYS A 279 40.32 -18.03 22.34
N ASP A 280 39.20 -18.66 22.63
CA ASP A 280 39.07 -19.50 23.82
C ASP A 280 39.12 -20.95 23.27
N THR A 281 40.23 -21.69 23.29
CA THR A 281 40.91 -22.41 24.39
C THR A 281 39.99 -23.22 25.33
N ASP A 282 39.83 -24.49 24.93
CA ASP A 282 39.89 -25.73 25.72
C ASP A 282 39.08 -25.87 27.02
N ARG A 283 38.02 -26.69 26.99
CA ARG A 283 38.01 -28.09 27.50
C ARG A 283 36.65 -28.76 27.36
#